data_AF-A0A9D4QN10-F1
#
_entry.id   AF-A0A9D4QN10-F1
#
_cell.length_a   1.000
_cell.length_b   1.000
_cell.length_c   1.000
_cell.angle_alpha   90.00
_cell.angle_beta   90.00
_cell.angle_gamma   90.00
#
_symmetry.space_group_name_H-M   'P 1'
#
loop_
_entity.id
_entity.type
_entity.pdbx_description
1 polymer ?
#
loop_
_entity_poly.entity_id
_entity_poly.type
_entity_poly.pdbx_seq_one_letter_code
_entity_poly.pdbx_strand_id
1 'polypeptide(L)' 'MFEKALVQKDREEFIDLFLTQGVRVHKFLNHKKYKLLFEKAEDREFFLNVCIGAVLGINIVCTWEQ' A
#
# COMPACT_ATOMS: atom_id res chain seq x y z
N MET A 1 -10.25 -0.50 11.68
CA MET A 1 -10.36 0.94 11.38
C MET A 1 -9.14 1.43 10.60
N PHE A 2 -7.93 1.37 11.15
CA PHE A 2 -6.71 1.87 10.49
C PHE A 2 -6.43 1.27 9.10
N GLU A 3 -6.67 -0.04 8.90
CA GLU A 3 -6.53 -0.68 7.58
C GLU A 3 -7.41 -0.04 6.50
N LYS A 4 -8.66 0.32 6.85
CA LYS A 4 -9.60 0.94 5.91
C LYS A 4 -9.17 2.38 5.58
N ALA A 5 -8.61 3.08 6.55
CA ALA A 5 -8.05 4.42 6.33
C ALA A 5 -6.88 4.38 5.33
N LEU A 6 -6.05 3.32 5.36
CA LEU A 6 -4.90 3.18 4.46
C LEU A 6 -5.29 2.97 2.98
N VAL A 7 -6.50 2.49 2.70
CA VAL A 7 -7.00 2.25 1.33
C VAL A 7 -8.01 3.29 0.86
N GLN A 8 -8.26 4.36 1.64
CA GLN A 8 -9.08 5.48 1.19
C GLN A 8 -8.25 6.49 0.36
N LYS A 9 -8.95 7.19 -0.54
CA LYS A 9 -8.44 8.41 -1.18
C LYS A 9 -8.35 9.54 -0.14
N ASP A 10 -7.47 10.50 -0.41
CA ASP A 10 -7.33 11.74 0.38
C ASP A 10 -7.18 11.48 1.90
N ARG A 11 -6.39 10.45 2.22
CA ARG A 11 -6.34 9.83 3.55
C ARG A 11 -5.36 10.50 4.51
N GLU A 12 -4.58 11.49 4.09
CA GLU A 12 -3.44 12.01 4.87
C GLU A 12 -3.85 12.47 6.27
N GLU A 13 -4.87 13.33 6.38
CA GLU A 13 -5.35 13.86 7.68
C GLU A 13 -5.87 12.76 8.60
N PHE A 14 -6.55 11.76 8.02
CA PHE A 14 -7.13 10.67 8.80
C PHE A 14 -6.06 9.71 9.31
N ILE A 15 -5.03 9.42 8.49
CA ILE A 15 -3.86 8.65 8.92
C ILE A 15 -3.09 9.39 10.01
N ASP A 16 -2.91 10.70 9.88
CA ASP A 16 -2.21 11.52 10.86
C ASP A 16 -2.89 11.49 12.24
N LEU A 17 -4.23 11.51 12.27
CA LEU A 17 -5.00 11.32 13.51
C LEU A 17 -4.66 9.98 14.18
N PHE A 18 -4.62 8.87 13.44
CA PHE A 18 -4.29 7.56 14.01
C PHE A 18 -2.85 7.49 14.53
N LEU A 19 -1.90 8.08 13.81
CA LEU A 19 -0.50 8.12 14.24
C LEU A 19 -0.35 8.94 15.52
N THR A 20 -1.03 10.09 15.61
CA THR A 20 -1.07 10.96 16.80
C THR A 20 -1.69 10.25 18.01
N GLN A 21 -2.71 9.42 17.80
CA GLN A 21 -3.33 8.61 18.85
C GLN A 21 -2.49 7.38 19.27
N GLY A 22 -1.26 7.25 18.75
CA GLY A 22 -0.29 6.23 19.18
C GLY A 22 -0.31 4.93 18.39
N VAL A 23 -0.97 4.89 17.22
CA VAL A 23 -0.87 3.75 16.32
C VAL A 23 0.58 3.60 15.85
N ARG A 24 1.17 2.44 16.12
CA ARG A 24 2.53 2.12 15.69
C ARG A 24 2.47 1.26 14.44
N VAL A 25 2.88 1.83 13.30
CA VAL A 25 2.84 1.18 11.98
C VAL A 25 3.55 -0.18 11.98
N HIS A 26 4.73 -0.29 12.59
CA HIS A 26 5.49 -1.54 12.68
C HIS A 26 4.81 -2.64 13.52
N LYS A 27 3.89 -2.28 14.43
CA LYS A 27 3.08 -3.25 15.19
C LYS A 27 1.80 -3.62 14.46
N PHE A 28 1.30 -2.70 13.64
CA PHE A 28 0.10 -2.91 12.85
C PHE A 28 0.37 -3.79 11.63
N LEU A 29 1.48 -3.53 10.93
CA LEU A 29 1.87 -4.23 9.71
C LEU A 29 2.41 -5.62 10.05
N ASN A 30 1.90 -6.61 9.33
CA ASN A 30 2.45 -7.95 9.25
C ASN A 30 2.42 -8.39 7.78
N HIS A 31 3.05 -9.51 7.46
CA HIS A 31 3.17 -9.95 6.06
C HIS A 31 1.81 -10.04 5.34
N LYS A 32 0.78 -10.57 6.00
CA LYS A 32 -0.56 -10.71 5.42
C LYS A 32 -1.20 -9.35 5.13
N LYS A 33 -1.12 -8.41 6.07
CA LYS A 33 -1.67 -7.05 5.90
C LYS A 33 -0.91 -6.25 4.87
N TYR A 34 0.40 -6.42 4.80
CA TYR A 34 1.22 -5.78 3.77
C TYR A 34 0.76 -6.22 2.37
N LYS A 35 0.63 -7.53 2.17
CA LYS A 35 0.11 -8.10 0.92
C LYS A 35 -1.28 -7.57 0.57
N LEU A 36 -2.20 -7.54 1.54
CA LEU A 36 -3.57 -7.07 1.34
C LEU A 36 -3.63 -5.57 1.00
N LEU A 37 -2.83 -4.73 1.66
CA LEU A 37 -2.74 -3.31 1.36
C LEU A 37 -2.17 -3.08 -0.05
N PHE A 38 -1.24 -3.92 -0.50
CA PHE A 38 -0.72 -3.88 -1.86
C PHE A 38 -1.77 -4.31 -2.90
N GLU A 39 -2.53 -5.38 -2.64
CA GLU A 39 -3.60 -5.83 -3.53
C GLU A 39 -4.74 -4.80 -3.66
N LYS A 40 -4.97 -4.02 -2.61
CA LYS A 40 -5.98 -2.96 -2.56
C LYS A 40 -5.44 -1.57 -2.91
N ALA A 41 -4.15 -1.46 -3.25
CA ALA A 41 -3.59 -0.21 -3.73
C ALA A 41 -4.32 0.18 -5.01
N GLU A 42 -4.71 1.46 -5.07
CA GLU A 42 -5.64 1.98 -6.07
C GLU A 42 -5.17 1.76 -7.52
N ASP A 43 -3.86 1.74 -7.72
CA ASP A 43 -3.25 1.43 -9.00
C ASP A 43 -2.17 0.35 -8.80
N ARG A 44 -2.60 -0.90 -8.99
CA ARG A 44 -1.72 -2.07 -8.93
C ARG A 44 -0.62 -2.01 -9.98
N GLU A 45 -0.89 -1.44 -11.15
CA GLU A 45 0.06 -1.35 -12.25
C GLU A 45 1.13 -0.31 -11.98
N PHE A 46 0.73 0.88 -11.50
CA PHE A 46 1.66 1.89 -10.98
C PHE A 46 2.54 1.30 -9.88
N PHE A 47 1.97 0.57 -8.92
CA PHE A 47 2.77 0.02 -7.83
C PHE A 47 3.78 -1.03 -8.32
N LEU A 48 3.39 -1.95 -9.20
CA LEU A 48 4.30 -2.97 -9.73
C LEU A 48 5.39 -2.34 -10.62
N ASN A 49 5.03 -1.43 -11.52
CA ASN A 49 5.94 -0.92 -12.53
C ASN A 49 6.82 0.22 -11.99
N VAL A 50 6.24 1.11 -11.18
CA VAL A 50 6.93 2.29 -10.65
C VAL A 50 7.55 2.01 -9.29
N CYS A 51 6.79 1.49 -8.31
CA CYS A 51 7.33 1.30 -6.96
C CYS A 51 8.24 0.06 -6.87
N ILE A 52 7.74 -1.12 -7.22
CA ILE A 52 8.52 -2.36 -7.16
C ILE A 52 9.61 -2.33 -8.22
N GLY A 53 9.28 -1.93 -9.46
CA GLY A 53 10.25 -1.86 -10.54
C GLY A 53 11.43 -0.94 -10.24
N ALA A 54 11.20 0.22 -9.60
CA ALA A 54 12.29 1.09 -9.17
C ALA A 54 13.14 0.52 -8.03
N VAL A 55 12.52 -0.16 -7.05
CA VAL A 55 13.25 -0.77 -5.92
C VAL A 55 14.10 -1.96 -6.38
N LEU A 56 13.59 -2.77 -7.29
CA LEU A 56 14.28 -3.96 -7.80
C LEU A 56 15.21 -3.64 -8.98
N GLY A 57 15.04 -2.49 -9.63
CA GLY A 57 15.76 -2.15 -10.87
C GLY A 57 15.30 -2.97 -12.08
N ILE A 58 14.05 -3.48 -12.07
CA ILE A 58 13.52 -4.40 -13.08
C ILE A 58 12.23 -3.81 -13.64
N ASN A 59 12.10 -3.74 -14.97
CA ASN A 59 10.80 -3.44 -15.59
C ASN A 59 9.90 -4.67 -15.50
N ILE A 60 8.88 -4.59 -14.65
CA ILE A 60 7.85 -5.61 -14.56
C ILE A 60 6.87 -5.36 -15.72
N VAL A 61 6.83 -6.26 -16.69
CA VAL A 61 5.79 -6.21 -17.73
C VAL A 61 4.61 -7.02 -17.22
N CYS A 62 3.49 -6.35 -16.91
CA CYS A 62 2.25 -7.04 -16.59
C CYS A 62 1.60 -7.52 -17.91
N THR A 63 1.99 -8.70 -18.39
CA THR A 63 1.29 -9.36 -19.51
C THR A 63 -0.04 -9.91 -19.00
N TRP A 64 -1.14 -9.31 -19.45
CA TRP A 64 -2.48 -9.89 -19.30
C TRP A 64 -2.75 -10.77 -20.52
N GLU A 65 -2.66 -12.09 -20.37
CA GLU A 65 -3.38 -13.00 -21.26
C GLU A 65 -4.85 -12.97 -20.87
N GLN A 66 -5.69 -12.49 -21.79
CA GLN A 66 -7.11 -12.81 -21.89
C GLN A 66 -7.34 -13.51 -23.21
#